data_AF-A0A4Y3RRK5-F1
#
_entry.id   AF-A0A4Y3RRK5-F1
#
_cell.length_a   1.000
_cell.length_b   1.000
_cell.length_c   1.000
_cell.angle_alpha   90.00
_cell.angle_beta   90.00
_cell.angle_gamma   90.00
#
_symmetry.space_group_name_H-M   'P 1'
#
loop_
_entity.id
_entity.type
_entity.pdbx_description
1 polymer ?
#
loop_
_entity_poly.entity_id
_entity_poly.type
_entity_poly.pdbx_seq_one_letter_code
_entity_poly.pdbx_strand_id
1 'polypeptide(L)'
;MTTLRSVSSSSSPHRARLLGALAVLAAVFLSGCSTDSPPQHSERLQKAAGLKTFHVETTKDLWEKTSDQKGRGGPDLELKNTTKELDNGLVQVELTGVNLANYLRILDYMAHGGTDSKNLGRHHSAESIRMYDEIAGVLDGINKRPDPKDPPPRVVVDTAFLEAKAKK
;
A
#
# COMPACT_ATOMS: atom_id res chain seq x y z
N MET A 1 -21.72 58.19 -71.04
CA MET A 1 -20.96 59.29 -70.41
C MET A 1 -20.80 58.98 -68.91
N THR A 2 -19.89 59.68 -68.24
CA THR A 2 -19.23 59.18 -67.02
C THR A 2 -19.86 59.67 -65.71
N THR A 3 -19.98 58.76 -64.73
CA THR A 3 -19.91 59.12 -63.30
C THR A 3 -19.30 57.98 -62.49
N LEU A 4 -18.29 58.30 -61.66
CA LEU A 4 -17.58 57.36 -60.77
C LEU A 4 -17.65 57.86 -59.32
N ARG A 5 -17.98 56.96 -58.38
CA ARG A 5 -17.73 57.01 -56.93
C ARG A 5 -17.63 55.53 -56.45
N SER A 6 -16.67 55.04 -55.67
CA SER A 6 -15.92 55.57 -54.50
C SER A 6 -16.84 55.72 -53.28
N VAL A 7 -16.61 55.13 -52.09
CA VAL A 7 -15.53 54.28 -51.52
C VAL A 7 -16.19 53.03 -50.85
N SER A 8 -15.60 52.11 -50.08
CA SER A 8 -14.34 52.05 -49.29
C SER A 8 -13.81 50.61 -49.15
N SER A 9 -12.77 50.41 -48.32
CA SER A 9 -12.20 49.11 -47.93
C SER A 9 -12.77 48.58 -46.60
N SER A 10 -12.81 47.25 -46.43
CA SER A 10 -12.72 46.60 -45.12
C SER A 10 -12.22 45.16 -45.24
N SER A 11 -10.98 44.92 -44.80
CA SER A 11 -10.40 43.60 -44.62
C SER A 11 -10.47 43.17 -43.15
N SER A 12 -10.95 41.96 -42.86
CA SER A 12 -10.70 41.29 -41.56
C SER A 12 -10.82 39.76 -41.68
N PRO A 13 -9.79 38.98 -41.26
CA PRO A 13 -9.84 37.52 -41.30
C PRO A 13 -10.35 36.94 -39.97
N HIS A 14 -11.46 36.20 -40.03
CA HIS A 14 -12.01 35.47 -38.88
C HIS A 14 -12.06 33.95 -39.13
N ARG A 15 -10.89 33.38 -39.42
CA ARG A 15 -10.62 31.92 -39.39
C ARG A 15 -9.66 31.57 -38.26
N ALA A 16 -10.15 31.47 -37.03
CA ALA A 16 -9.52 30.76 -35.91
C ALA A 16 -10.50 30.62 -34.73
N ARG A 17 -10.19 29.73 -33.78
CA ARG A 17 -10.85 29.58 -32.46
C ARG A 17 -12.31 29.08 -32.45
N LEU A 18 -12.52 27.82 -32.84
CA LEU A 18 -13.71 27.05 -32.43
C LEU A 18 -13.46 25.53 -32.26
N LEU A 19 -12.22 25.15 -31.92
CA LEU A 19 -11.79 23.77 -31.63
C LEU A 19 -10.92 23.76 -30.37
N GLY A 20 -11.55 23.84 -29.18
CA GLY A 20 -10.81 23.97 -27.91
C GLY A 20 -11.62 23.86 -26.63
N ALA A 21 -12.83 23.28 -26.66
CA ALA A 21 -13.76 23.28 -25.52
C ALA A 21 -14.25 21.87 -25.09
N LEU A 22 -13.73 20.80 -25.70
CA LEU A 22 -14.23 19.42 -25.51
C LEU A 22 -13.23 18.43 -24.90
N ALA A 23 -11.99 18.85 -24.66
CA ALA A 23 -10.94 17.99 -24.07
C ALA A 23 -10.85 18.06 -22.54
N VAL A 24 -11.41 19.10 -21.90
CA VAL A 24 -11.18 19.39 -20.47
C VAL A 24 -12.07 18.56 -19.54
N LEU A 25 -13.30 18.23 -19.95
CA LEU A 25 -14.24 17.47 -19.09
C LEU A 25 -13.88 15.99 -18.89
N ALA A 26 -13.03 15.41 -19.75
CA ALA A 26 -12.64 14.00 -19.65
C ALA A 26 -11.62 13.72 -18.54
N ALA A 27 -10.91 14.74 -18.04
CA ALA A 27 -9.80 14.57 -17.10
C ALA A 27 -10.22 14.35 -15.63
N VAL A 28 -11.50 14.47 -15.29
CA VAL A 28 -11.99 14.54 -13.90
C VAL A 28 -12.29 13.16 -13.29
N PHE A 29 -12.34 12.09 -14.09
CA PHE A 29 -12.74 10.74 -13.64
C PHE A 29 -11.62 9.87 -13.03
N LEU A 30 -10.43 10.42 -12.77
CA LEU A 30 -9.28 9.66 -12.22
C LEU A 30 -8.90 10.03 -10.77
N SER A 31 -9.37 11.17 -10.24
CA SER A 31 -9.10 11.61 -8.86
C SER A 31 -10.08 10.99 -7.85
N GLY A 32 -10.24 9.66 -7.91
CA GLY A 32 -11.24 8.91 -7.13
C GLY A 32 -10.75 7.58 -6.54
N CYS A 33 -9.45 7.27 -6.63
CA CYS A 33 -8.87 6.14 -5.89
C CYS A 33 -8.74 6.51 -4.40
N SER A 34 -9.28 5.67 -3.53
CA SER A 34 -9.16 5.80 -2.07
C SER A 34 -7.69 5.81 -1.62
N THR A 35 -7.40 6.47 -0.51
CA THR A 35 -6.03 6.71 -0.02
C THR A 35 -5.28 5.43 0.36
N ASP A 36 -4.14 5.27 -0.31
CA ASP A 36 -2.85 4.78 0.18
C ASP A 36 -2.62 3.30 0.57
N SER A 37 -3.63 2.42 0.64
CA SER A 37 -3.35 0.96 0.68
C SER A 37 -2.65 0.47 -0.61
N PRO A 38 -1.54 -0.32 -0.54
CA PRO A 38 -0.81 -0.76 -1.72
C PRO A 38 -1.65 -1.63 -2.68
N PRO A 39 -1.43 -1.55 -4.01
CA PRO A 39 -2.34 -2.15 -5.01
C PRO A 39 -2.64 -3.65 -4.85
N GLN A 40 -1.72 -4.42 -4.27
CA GLN A 40 -1.83 -5.87 -4.08
C GLN A 40 -2.36 -6.27 -2.70
N HIS A 41 -2.72 -5.32 -1.82
CA HIS A 41 -3.12 -5.59 -0.43
C HIS A 41 -4.24 -6.64 -0.33
N SER A 42 -5.31 -6.49 -1.12
CA SER A 42 -6.44 -7.43 -1.13
C SER A 42 -6.06 -8.86 -1.56
N GLU A 43 -5.10 -9.01 -2.49
CA GLU A 43 -4.59 -10.32 -2.89
C GLU A 43 -3.73 -10.93 -1.77
N ARG A 44 -2.87 -10.14 -1.14
CA ARG A 44 -2.02 -10.56 -0.02
C ARG A 44 -2.86 -11.01 1.19
N LEU A 45 -3.96 -10.33 1.49
CA LEU A 45 -4.93 -10.76 2.51
C LEU A 45 -5.55 -12.12 2.19
N GLN A 46 -5.89 -12.39 0.93
CA GLN A 46 -6.45 -13.67 0.49
C GLN A 46 -5.40 -14.79 0.55
N LYS A 47 -4.17 -14.53 0.08
CA LYS A 47 -3.04 -15.48 0.21
C LYS A 47 -2.76 -15.81 1.68
N ALA A 48 -2.66 -14.79 2.53
CA ALA A 48 -2.47 -14.94 3.97
C ALA A 48 -3.57 -15.85 4.59
N ALA A 49 -4.85 -15.55 4.35
CA ALA A 49 -5.96 -16.34 4.86
C ALA A 49 -5.97 -17.81 4.38
N GLY A 50 -5.34 -18.13 3.24
CA GLY A 50 -5.18 -19.50 2.74
C GLY A 50 -4.09 -20.33 3.42
N LEU A 51 -3.19 -19.69 4.18
CA LEU A 51 -2.11 -20.36 4.91
C LEU A 51 -2.57 -20.97 6.23
N LYS A 52 -2.04 -22.16 6.53
CA LYS A 52 -2.20 -22.81 7.84
C LYS A 52 -1.45 -22.04 8.93
N THR A 53 -0.20 -21.70 8.64
CA THR A 53 0.78 -21.13 9.57
C THR A 53 1.74 -20.23 8.77
N PHE A 54 2.23 -19.17 9.39
CA PHE A 54 3.31 -18.30 8.88
C PHE A 54 4.22 -17.88 10.05
N HIS A 55 5.52 -17.73 9.80
CA HIS A 55 6.51 -17.34 10.80
C HIS A 55 7.15 -15.97 10.49
N VAL A 56 7.07 -15.05 11.44
CA VAL A 56 7.84 -13.79 11.42
C VAL A 56 8.95 -13.91 12.47
N GLU A 57 10.21 -13.88 12.06
CA GLU A 57 11.33 -13.71 13.00
C GLU A 57 11.74 -12.24 13.04
N THR A 58 11.80 -11.66 14.23
CA THR A 58 11.97 -10.22 14.44
C THR A 58 12.59 -9.95 15.81
N THR A 59 13.11 -8.75 16.04
CA THR A 59 13.38 -8.33 17.42
C THR A 59 12.06 -8.18 18.18
N LYS A 60 12.09 -8.38 19.50
CA LYS A 60 10.92 -8.27 20.38
C LYS A 60 10.30 -6.86 20.36
N ASP A 61 11.14 -5.82 20.43
CA ASP A 61 10.72 -4.41 20.33
C ASP A 61 10.00 -4.13 19.00
N LEU A 62 10.54 -4.58 17.88
CA LEU A 62 9.92 -4.37 16.57
C LEU A 62 8.57 -5.11 16.47
N TRP A 63 8.43 -6.31 17.04
CA TRP A 63 7.14 -6.98 17.14
C TRP A 63 6.16 -6.18 18.00
N GLU A 64 6.51 -5.82 19.24
CA GLU A 64 5.63 -5.10 20.16
C GLU A 64 5.17 -3.75 19.58
N LYS A 65 6.09 -3.01 18.95
CA LYS A 65 5.84 -1.71 18.31
C LYS A 65 4.90 -1.79 17.09
N THR A 66 4.91 -2.89 16.35
CA THR A 66 4.08 -3.09 15.15
C THR A 66 2.78 -3.86 15.42
N SER A 67 2.71 -4.65 16.49
CA SER A 67 1.53 -5.47 16.85
C SER A 67 0.61 -4.86 17.91
N ASP A 68 1.12 -3.99 18.80
CA ASP A 68 0.26 -3.37 19.82
C ASP A 68 -0.70 -2.34 19.19
N GLN A 69 -2.00 -2.53 19.41
CA GLN A 69 -3.07 -1.65 18.95
C GLN A 69 -3.56 -0.68 20.03
N LYS A 70 -3.11 -0.82 21.30
CA LYS A 70 -3.59 -0.01 22.42
C LYS A 70 -3.38 1.48 22.19
N GLY A 71 -4.46 2.25 22.37
CA GLY A 71 -4.46 3.71 22.19
C GLY A 71 -4.32 4.19 20.74
N ARG A 72 -4.35 3.28 19.74
CA ARG A 72 -4.30 3.64 18.32
C ARG A 72 -5.72 3.71 17.75
N GLY A 73 -5.99 4.72 16.91
CA GLY A 73 -7.31 4.93 16.30
C GLY A 73 -7.62 4.02 15.11
N GLY A 74 -7.11 2.79 15.11
CA GLY A 74 -7.27 1.82 14.02
C GLY A 74 -8.45 0.86 14.22
N PRO A 75 -8.64 -0.10 13.28
CA PRO A 75 -9.61 -1.17 13.46
C PRO A 75 -9.14 -2.12 14.59
N ASP A 76 -9.99 -2.35 15.59
CA ASP A 76 -9.72 -3.31 16.67
C ASP A 76 -9.81 -4.75 16.13
N LEU A 77 -8.66 -5.31 15.75
CA LEU A 77 -8.55 -6.63 15.15
C LEU A 77 -7.88 -7.60 16.10
N GLU A 78 -8.53 -8.74 16.38
CA GLU A 78 -7.92 -9.79 17.18
C GLU A 78 -6.66 -10.32 16.48
N LEU A 79 -5.52 -10.14 17.13
CA LEU A 79 -4.20 -10.61 16.70
C LEU A 79 -3.69 -11.67 17.67
N LYS A 80 -4.06 -12.92 17.44
CA LYS A 80 -3.54 -14.08 18.19
C LYS A 80 -2.24 -14.59 17.58
N ASN A 81 -1.21 -14.73 18.39
CA ASN A 81 0.07 -15.32 18.02
C ASN A 81 0.54 -16.32 19.08
N THR A 82 1.56 -17.11 18.74
CA THR A 82 2.47 -17.68 19.74
C THR A 82 3.87 -17.15 19.48
N THR A 83 4.69 -17.08 20.52
CA THR A 83 6.05 -16.52 20.44
C THR A 83 7.06 -17.47 21.07
N LYS A 84 8.19 -17.66 20.41
CA LYS A 84 9.33 -18.44 20.91
C LYS A 84 10.61 -17.61 20.77
N GLU A 85 11.40 -17.51 21.82
CA GLU A 85 12.74 -16.93 21.75
C GLU A 85 13.69 -17.87 20.96
N LEU A 86 14.62 -17.27 20.22
CA LEU A 86 15.62 -17.96 19.40
C LEU A 86 17.04 -17.66 19.89
N ASP A 87 17.95 -18.60 19.67
CA ASP A 87 19.34 -18.54 20.15
C ASP A 87 20.17 -17.39 19.54
N ASN A 88 19.64 -16.71 18.51
CA ASN A 88 20.22 -15.53 17.87
C ASN A 88 19.68 -14.20 18.44
N GLY A 89 18.85 -14.21 19.48
CA GLY A 89 18.27 -13.01 20.10
C GLY A 89 17.01 -12.46 19.40
N LEU A 90 16.50 -13.14 18.37
CA LEU A 90 15.20 -12.84 17.77
C LEU A 90 14.07 -13.59 18.50
N VAL A 91 12.84 -13.13 18.31
CA VAL A 91 11.62 -13.91 18.58
C VAL A 91 11.05 -14.44 17.27
N GLN A 92 10.74 -15.73 17.23
CA GLN A 92 9.89 -16.33 16.23
C GLN A 92 8.43 -16.14 16.66
N VAL A 93 7.66 -15.44 15.83
CA VAL A 93 6.23 -15.20 16.01
C VAL A 93 5.46 -16.07 15.03
N GLU A 94 4.58 -16.93 15.55
CA GLU A 94 3.70 -17.76 14.73
C GLU A 94 2.31 -17.14 14.60
N LEU A 95 1.84 -17.04 13.36
CA LEU A 95 0.53 -16.54 12.99
C LEU A 95 -0.23 -17.60 12.19
N THR A 96 -1.52 -17.77 12.49
CA THR A 96 -2.45 -18.45 11.56
C THR A 96 -2.69 -17.55 10.34
N GLY A 97 -3.17 -18.11 9.23
CA GLY A 97 -3.48 -17.30 8.05
C GLY A 97 -4.46 -16.14 8.30
N VAL A 98 -5.42 -16.33 9.20
CA VAL A 98 -6.38 -15.28 9.62
C VAL A 98 -5.67 -14.19 10.43
N ASN A 99 -4.81 -14.58 11.38
CA ASN A 99 -4.07 -13.63 12.20
C ASN A 99 -3.02 -12.86 11.37
N LEU A 100 -2.42 -13.49 10.35
CA LEU A 100 -1.55 -12.82 9.38
C LEU A 100 -2.34 -11.80 8.54
N ALA A 101 -3.55 -12.14 8.08
CA ALA A 101 -4.41 -11.21 7.37
C ALA A 101 -4.86 -10.03 8.27
N ASN A 102 -5.07 -10.26 9.57
CA ASN A 102 -5.33 -9.17 10.52
C ASN A 102 -4.08 -8.30 10.74
N TYR A 103 -2.91 -8.92 10.92
CA TYR A 103 -1.65 -8.21 11.08
C TYR A 103 -1.32 -7.33 9.86
N LEU A 104 -1.52 -7.83 8.64
CA LEU A 104 -1.38 -7.03 7.42
C LEU A 104 -2.26 -5.78 7.40
N ARG A 105 -3.48 -5.82 7.94
CA ARG A 105 -4.36 -4.63 8.04
C ARG A 105 -3.89 -3.65 9.11
N ILE A 106 -3.38 -4.15 10.24
CA ILE A 106 -2.80 -3.32 11.31
C ILE A 106 -1.56 -2.59 10.77
N LEU A 107 -0.69 -3.32 10.06
CA LEU A 107 0.50 -2.77 9.42
C LEU A 107 0.14 -1.74 8.34
N ASP A 108 -0.82 -2.04 7.45
CA ASP A 108 -1.28 -1.13 6.39
C ASP A 108 -1.85 0.17 6.99
N TYR A 109 -2.73 0.06 7.99
CA TYR A 109 -3.26 1.22 8.73
C TYR A 109 -2.14 2.07 9.35
N MET A 110 -1.07 1.45 9.87
CA MET A 110 0.04 2.15 10.51
C MET A 110 1.11 2.70 9.55
N ALA A 111 1.16 2.17 8.33
CA ALA A 111 2.09 2.54 7.26
C ALA A 111 1.53 3.65 6.35
N HIS A 112 0.22 3.62 6.09
CA HIS A 112 -0.44 4.45 5.09
C HIS A 112 -1.57 5.32 5.67
N GLY A 113 -2.12 4.95 6.83
CA GLY A 113 -3.30 5.58 7.43
C GLY A 113 -4.61 4.98 6.90
N GLY A 114 -5.56 4.76 7.80
CA GLY A 114 -6.92 4.40 7.39
C GLY A 114 -7.69 5.58 6.76
N THR A 115 -8.86 5.30 6.19
CA THR A 115 -9.73 6.28 5.51
C THR A 115 -10.28 7.42 6.39
N ASP A 116 -9.98 7.42 7.70
CA ASP A 116 -10.34 8.50 8.61
C ASP A 116 -9.40 9.71 8.44
N SER A 117 -9.81 10.65 7.59
CA SER A 117 -9.12 11.89 7.21
C SER A 117 -8.70 12.83 8.36
N LYS A 118 -9.04 12.51 9.61
CA LYS A 118 -8.68 13.26 10.82
C LYS A 118 -7.22 13.05 11.27
N ASN A 119 -6.53 12.03 10.77
CA ASN A 119 -5.14 11.71 11.13
C ASN A 119 -4.15 11.82 9.95
N LEU A 120 -4.48 12.62 8.94
CA LEU A 120 -3.65 12.84 7.74
C LEU A 120 -2.19 13.19 8.15
N GLY A 121 -1.23 12.37 7.73
CA GLY A 121 0.20 12.53 8.06
C GLY A 121 0.67 12.00 9.42
N ARG A 122 -0.16 11.29 10.20
CA ARG A 122 0.24 10.71 11.51
C ARG A 122 0.58 9.22 11.49
N HIS A 123 0.34 8.53 10.37
CA HIS A 123 0.43 7.07 10.27
C HIS A 123 1.34 6.63 9.11
N HIS A 124 2.64 6.95 9.25
CA HIS A 124 3.71 6.47 8.38
C HIS A 124 4.85 5.89 9.22
N SER A 125 4.55 4.84 10.01
CA SER A 125 5.57 4.12 10.77
C SER A 125 6.49 3.37 9.80
N ALA A 126 7.76 3.77 9.74
CA ALA A 126 8.78 3.10 8.92
C ALA A 126 8.97 1.63 9.32
N GLU A 127 8.74 1.32 10.59
CA GLU A 127 8.71 -0.04 11.14
C GLU A 127 7.55 -0.86 10.57
N SER A 128 6.36 -0.25 10.47
CA SER A 128 5.17 -0.90 9.91
C SER A 128 5.27 -1.06 8.39
N ILE A 129 5.80 -0.06 7.69
CA ILE A 129 6.12 -0.13 6.25
C ILE A 129 7.10 -1.29 5.99
N ARG A 130 8.22 -1.34 6.71
CA ARG A 130 9.23 -2.40 6.54
C ARG A 130 8.67 -3.79 6.83
N MET A 131 7.97 -3.96 7.94
CA MET A 131 7.37 -5.24 8.31
C MET A 131 6.32 -5.69 7.29
N TYR A 132 5.53 -4.75 6.76
CA TYR A 132 4.57 -5.02 5.69
C TYR A 132 5.27 -5.47 4.39
N ASP A 133 6.29 -4.75 3.94
CA ASP A 133 6.98 -5.00 2.67
C ASP A 133 7.74 -6.34 2.66
N GLU A 134 8.37 -6.72 3.77
CA GLU A 134 9.08 -8.01 3.86
C GLU A 134 8.08 -9.19 3.89
N ILE A 135 6.98 -9.08 4.64
CA ILE A 135 5.89 -10.09 4.63
C ILE A 135 5.23 -10.17 3.25
N ALA A 136 4.98 -9.01 2.62
CA ALA A 136 4.42 -8.90 1.28
C ALA A 136 5.33 -9.57 0.24
N GLY A 137 6.65 -9.39 0.31
CA GLY A 137 7.60 -10.05 -0.57
C GLY A 137 7.54 -11.58 -0.51
N VAL A 138 7.36 -12.15 0.69
CA VAL A 138 7.15 -13.60 0.85
C VAL A 138 5.80 -14.03 0.27
N LEU A 139 4.71 -13.32 0.60
CA LEU A 139 3.36 -13.65 0.10
C LEU A 139 3.23 -13.52 -1.43
N ASP A 140 3.87 -12.53 -2.04
CA ASP A 140 3.89 -12.35 -3.50
C ASP A 140 4.65 -13.49 -4.19
N GLY A 141 5.68 -14.04 -3.54
CA GLY A 141 6.39 -15.24 -3.98
C GLY A 141 5.57 -16.54 -3.92
N ILE A 142 4.49 -16.60 -3.14
CA ILE A 142 3.59 -17.77 -3.03
C ILE A 142 2.68 -17.83 -4.26
N ASN A 143 3.19 -18.49 -5.31
CA ASN A 143 2.52 -18.70 -6.60
C ASN A 143 1.56 -19.91 -6.60
N LYS A 144 1.64 -20.78 -5.59
CA LYS A 144 0.77 -21.95 -5.36
C LYS A 144 0.61 -22.15 -3.85
N ARG A 145 -0.49 -22.77 -3.41
CA ARG A 145 -0.67 -23.14 -2.00
C ARG A 145 0.44 -24.13 -1.58
N PRO A 146 1.18 -23.88 -0.49
CA PRO A 146 2.13 -24.87 0.07
C PRO A 146 1.44 -26.17 0.49
N ASP A 147 2.15 -27.30 0.50
CA ASP A 147 1.63 -28.55 1.04
C ASP A 147 1.45 -28.42 2.58
N PRO A 148 0.40 -28.99 3.19
CA PRO A 148 0.23 -28.98 4.65
C PRO A 148 1.36 -29.62 5.47
N LYS A 149 2.31 -30.32 4.82
CA LYS A 149 3.54 -30.92 5.36
C LYS A 149 4.80 -30.07 5.11
N ASP A 150 4.77 -29.10 4.20
CA ASP A 150 5.89 -28.19 3.98
C ASP A 150 6.16 -27.36 5.24
N PRO A 151 7.41 -26.90 5.48
CA PRO A 151 7.67 -25.92 6.52
C PRO A 151 6.82 -24.64 6.28
N PRO A 152 6.28 -24.00 7.34
CA PRO A 152 5.54 -22.75 7.19
C PRO A 152 6.36 -21.68 6.45
N PRO A 153 5.75 -20.87 5.56
CA PRO A 153 6.42 -19.71 4.98
C PRO A 153 6.91 -18.77 6.09
N ARG A 154 8.15 -18.29 5.93
CA ARG A 154 8.91 -17.57 6.95
C ARG A 154 9.51 -16.29 6.37
N VAL A 155 9.54 -15.24 7.18
CA VAL A 155 10.30 -14.01 6.93
C VAL A 155 11.20 -13.71 8.13
N VAL A 156 12.31 -13.01 7.90
CA VAL A 156 13.19 -12.48 8.95
C VAL A 156 13.28 -10.97 8.77
N VAL A 157 12.86 -10.22 9.79
CA VAL A 157 12.82 -8.75 9.81
C VAL A 157 13.61 -8.26 11.03
N ASP A 158 14.93 -8.33 10.94
CA ASP A 158 15.84 -7.83 11.98
C ASP A 158 16.18 -6.35 11.77
N THR A 159 16.37 -5.62 12.88
CA THR A 159 16.80 -4.21 12.92
C THR A 159 18.18 -3.95 12.30
N ALA A 160 18.98 -4.99 12.02
CA ALA A 160 20.21 -4.87 11.24
C ALA A 160 20.01 -4.18 9.87
N PHE A 161 21.11 -3.62 9.38
CA PHE A 161 21.17 -2.74 8.21
C PHE A 161 20.68 -3.43 6.92
N LEU A 162 19.67 -2.85 6.28
CA LEU A 162 19.31 -3.21 4.90
C LEU A 162 20.25 -2.53 3.92
N GLU A 163 20.88 -3.30 3.03
CA GLU A 163 21.43 -2.72 1.81
C GLU A 163 20.29 -2.14 0.96
N ALA A 164 20.36 -0.85 0.64
CA ALA A 164 19.40 -0.20 -0.22
C ALA A 164 19.45 -0.84 -1.61
N LYS A 165 18.40 -1.61 -1.97
CA LYS A 165 18.33 -2.38 -3.23
C LYS A 165 18.66 -1.49 -4.44
N ALA A 166 19.87 -1.67 -4.97
CA ALA A 166 20.32 -0.95 -6.15
C ALA A 166 19.41 -1.31 -7.35
N LYS A 167 18.66 -0.32 -7.84
CA LYS A 167 17.91 -0.46 -9.10
C LYS A 167 18.92 -0.67 -10.24
N LYS A 168 18.82 -1.83 -10.89
CA LYS A 168 19.36 -2.08 -12.23
C LYS A 168 18.23 -1.90 -13.25
#